data_AF-A0AAE1H921-F1
#
_entry.id   AF-A0AAE1H921-F1
#
_cell.length_a   1.000
_cell.length_b   1.000
_cell.length_c   1.000
_cell.angle_alpha   90.00
_cell.angle_beta   90.00
_cell.angle_gamma   90.00
#
_symmetry.space_group_name_H-M   'P 1'
#
loop_
_entity.id
_entity.type
_entity.pdbx_description
1 polymer ?
#
loop_
_entity_poly.entity_id
_entity_poly.type
_entity_poly.pdbx_seq_one_letter_code
_entity_poly.pdbx_strand_id
1 'polypeptide(L)'
;HNDLPWNMRKYVHNQMGSFNFSKLDSSEPWKTSNWSHTDLTRLRIGMVGAQFWSAYVPCGAQFLDAVQLTLEQIDVIKRLAEMHPDSLRIATTVKGE
;
A
#
# COMPACT_ATOMS: atom_id res chain seq x y z
N HIS A 1 -7.93 4.84 -6.23
CA HIS A 1 -7.58 3.48 -6.66
C HIS A 1 -6.07 3.47 -6.86
N ASN A 2 -5.35 2.75 -6.01
CA ASN A 2 -3.88 2.77 -5.98
C ASN A 2 -3.37 1.38 -5.57
N ASP A 3 -2.48 0.81 -6.37
CA ASP A 3 -2.01 -0.57 -6.24
C ASP A 3 -0.69 -0.71 -5.46
N LEU A 4 -0.27 0.32 -4.72
CA LEU A 4 0.91 0.22 -3.85
C LEU A 4 0.92 -1.05 -2.97
N PRO A 5 -0.18 -1.49 -2.32
CA PRO A 5 -0.18 -2.72 -1.53
C PRO A 5 0.23 -3.96 -2.34
N TRP A 6 -0.18 -4.02 -3.62
CA TRP A 6 0.22 -5.10 -4.51
C TRP A 6 1.71 -5.06 -4.85
N ASN A 7 2.26 -3.86 -5.03
CA ASN A 7 3.71 -3.71 -5.22
C ASN A 7 4.48 -4.11 -3.97
N MET A 8 3.97 -3.83 -2.77
CA MET A 8 4.56 -4.29 -1.50
C MET A 8 4.56 -5.82 -1.42
N ARG A 9 3.50 -6.49 -1.87
CA ARG A 9 3.50 -7.94 -2.01
C ARG A 9 4.58 -8.44 -2.97
N LYS A 10 4.67 -7.82 -4.16
CA LYS A 10 5.60 -8.24 -5.21
C LYS A 10 7.07 -8.05 -4.84
N TYR A 11 7.41 -6.91 -4.25
CA TYR A 11 8.80 -6.52 -4.06
C TYR A 11 9.37 -6.87 -2.69
N VAL A 12 8.54 -6.84 -1.65
CA VAL A 12 8.98 -7.09 -0.27
C VAL A 12 8.17 -8.18 0.41
N HIS A 13 7.34 -8.94 -0.33
CA HIS A 13 6.57 -10.05 0.21
C HIS A 13 5.77 -9.69 1.47
N ASN A 14 5.21 -8.47 1.51
CA ASN A 14 4.49 -7.90 2.67
C ASN A 14 5.32 -7.71 3.95
N GLN A 15 6.64 -7.89 3.88
CA GLN A 15 7.59 -7.66 4.97
C GLN A 15 7.95 -6.17 5.02
N MET A 16 7.36 -5.45 5.97
CA MET A 16 7.44 -3.99 6.00
C MET A 16 8.59 -3.42 6.85
N GLY A 17 9.40 -4.27 7.49
CA GLY A 17 10.46 -3.82 8.39
C GLY A 17 11.52 -2.91 7.73
N SER A 18 11.76 -3.10 6.43
CA SER A 18 12.68 -2.28 5.63
C SER A 18 11.95 -1.34 4.65
N PHE A 19 10.62 -1.31 4.68
CA PHE A 19 9.83 -0.50 3.75
C PHE A 19 9.72 0.94 4.25
N ASN A 20 10.46 1.86 3.61
CA ASN A 20 10.39 3.27 3.94
C ASN A 20 9.36 4.01 3.07
N PHE A 21 8.10 4.03 3.51
CA PHE A 21 7.03 4.71 2.76
C PHE A 21 7.17 6.25 2.71
N SER A 22 8.03 6.84 3.54
CA SER A 22 8.21 8.30 3.56
C SER A 22 8.75 8.82 2.23
N LYS A 23 9.66 8.04 1.62
CA LYS A 23 10.34 8.39 0.37
C LYS A 23 10.88 7.12 -0.29
N LEU A 24 10.27 6.72 -1.40
CA LEU A 24 10.60 5.48 -2.08
C LEU A 24 11.60 5.66 -3.24
N ASP A 25 11.85 6.89 -3.68
CA ASP A 25 12.78 7.19 -4.77
C ASP A 25 14.28 6.99 -4.44
N SER A 26 14.60 6.67 -3.18
CA SER A 26 15.97 6.55 -2.69
C SER A 26 16.47 5.11 -2.52
N SER A 27 15.60 4.10 -2.62
CA SER A 27 15.95 2.70 -2.36
C SER A 27 15.48 1.75 -3.46
N GLU A 28 16.31 0.79 -3.84
CA GLU A 28 15.88 -0.31 -4.71
C GLU A 28 14.92 -1.28 -3.98
N PRO A 29 13.98 -1.93 -4.68
CA PRO A 29 13.69 -1.83 -6.12
C PRO A 29 12.79 -0.62 -6.50
N TRP A 30 12.42 0.20 -5.53
CA TRP A 30 11.42 1.26 -5.68
C TRP A 30 11.89 2.44 -6.53
N LYS A 31 13.18 2.76 -6.47
CA LYS A 31 13.79 3.84 -7.24
C LYS A 31 13.68 3.62 -8.75
N THR A 32 13.86 2.39 -9.21
CA THR A 32 13.90 2.04 -10.64
C THR A 32 12.59 1.43 -11.15
N SER A 33 11.66 1.11 -10.26
CA SER A 33 10.39 0.51 -10.63
C SER A 33 9.41 1.51 -11.26
N ASN A 34 8.99 1.21 -12.50
CA ASN A 34 7.87 1.88 -13.19
C ASN A 34 6.50 1.69 -12.49
N TRP A 35 6.45 0.96 -11.38
CA TRP A 35 5.24 0.76 -10.58
C TRP A 35 5.29 1.52 -9.25
N SER A 36 6.44 2.15 -8.94
CA SER A 36 6.66 2.93 -7.73
C SER A 36 6.26 4.39 -7.94
N HIS A 37 4.95 4.66 -7.92
CA HIS A 37 4.40 6.00 -8.13
C HIS A 37 4.07 6.74 -6.83
N THR A 38 3.90 6.02 -5.72
CA THR A 38 3.24 6.54 -4.51
C THR A 38 4.12 6.39 -3.28
N ASP A 39 4.43 7.51 -2.64
CA ASP A 39 5.06 7.62 -1.32
C ASP A 39 4.47 8.84 -0.57
N LEU A 40 4.72 8.96 0.74
CA LEU A 40 4.15 10.06 1.53
C LEU A 40 4.58 11.44 1.04
N THR A 41 5.83 11.58 0.59
CA THR A 41 6.35 12.84 0.06
C THR A 41 5.56 13.28 -1.17
N ARG A 42 5.35 12.38 -2.14
CA ARG A 42 4.58 12.66 -3.35
C ARG A 42 3.11 12.90 -3.06
N LEU A 43 2.51 12.15 -2.13
CA LEU A 43 1.12 12.40 -1.70
C LEU A 43 0.95 13.81 -1.11
N ARG A 44 1.91 14.25 -0.27
CA ARG A 44 1.88 15.58 0.34
C ARG A 44 2.10 16.69 -0.68
N ILE A 45 3.09 16.56 -1.57
CA ILE A 45 3.33 17.53 -2.66
C ILE A 45 2.13 17.62 -3.60
N GLY A 46 1.50 16.48 -3.91
CA GLY A 46 0.30 16.40 -4.74
C GLY A 46 -0.99 16.80 -4.02
N MET A 47 -0.93 17.23 -2.76
CA MET A 47 -2.08 17.62 -1.93
C MET A 47 -3.19 16.53 -1.86
N VAL A 48 -2.79 15.26 -1.86
CA VAL A 48 -3.74 14.13 -1.79
C VAL A 48 -4.22 13.97 -0.35
N GLY A 49 -5.47 14.38 -0.09
CA GLY A 49 -6.07 14.30 1.25
C GLY A 49 -6.63 12.92 1.63
N ALA A 50 -6.89 12.04 0.66
CA ALA A 50 -7.37 10.68 0.90
C ALA A 50 -6.97 9.74 -0.24
N GLN A 51 -6.77 8.46 0.08
CA GLN A 51 -6.48 7.44 -0.92
C GLN A 51 -7.30 6.18 -0.71
N PHE A 52 -7.89 5.69 -1.80
CA PHE A 52 -8.44 4.33 -1.89
C PHE A 52 -7.34 3.37 -2.35
N TRP A 53 -6.88 2.54 -1.41
CA TRP A 53 -5.91 1.46 -1.65
C TRP A 53 -6.61 0.21 -2.17
N SER A 54 -6.05 -0.40 -3.20
CA SER A 54 -6.59 -1.61 -3.82
C SER A 54 -6.14 -2.84 -3.05
N ALA A 55 -7.09 -3.62 -2.52
CA ALA A 55 -6.83 -4.99 -2.03
C ALA A 55 -6.91 -5.98 -3.20
N TYR A 56 -5.99 -5.82 -4.16
CA TYR A 56 -6.01 -6.55 -5.42
C TYR A 56 -5.57 -8.01 -5.26
N VAL A 57 -6.26 -8.91 -5.97
CA VAL A 57 -5.90 -10.33 -6.09
C VAL A 57 -5.96 -10.74 -7.57
N PRO A 58 -4.93 -11.43 -8.10
CA PRO A 58 -4.94 -11.88 -9.49
C PRO A 58 -5.98 -12.98 -9.72
N CYS A 59 -6.60 -12.99 -10.91
CA CYS A 59 -7.62 -14.00 -11.26
C CYS A 59 -7.11 -15.46 -11.16
N GLY A 60 -5.80 -15.68 -11.31
CA GLY A 60 -5.20 -17.01 -11.16
C GLY A 60 -5.33 -17.62 -9.76
N ALA A 61 -5.65 -16.80 -8.74
CA ALA A 61 -5.91 -17.28 -7.37
C ALA A 61 -7.35 -17.81 -7.17
N GLN A 62 -8.22 -17.62 -8.16
CA GLN A 62 -9.62 -18.04 -8.08
C GLN A 62 -9.72 -19.55 -7.86
N PHE A 63 -10.58 -19.96 -6.92
CA PHE A 63 -10.73 -21.36 -6.47
C PHE A 63 -9.48 -21.98 -5.81
N LEU A 64 -8.46 -21.17 -5.53
CA LEU A 64 -7.25 -21.56 -4.81
C LEU A 64 -7.16 -20.76 -3.50
N ASP A 65 -6.32 -19.73 -3.49
CA ASP A 65 -5.94 -18.95 -2.31
C ASP A 65 -6.50 -17.51 -2.35
N ALA A 66 -7.44 -17.19 -3.24
CA ALA A 66 -7.97 -15.83 -3.40
C ALA A 66 -8.44 -15.17 -2.08
N VAL A 67 -9.08 -15.93 -1.19
CA VAL A 67 -9.52 -15.42 0.12
C VAL A 67 -8.32 -15.06 0.99
N GLN A 68 -7.34 -15.95 1.10
CA GLN A 68 -6.14 -15.71 1.88
C GLN A 68 -5.39 -14.48 1.35
N LEU A 69 -5.17 -14.40 0.03
CA LEU A 69 -4.51 -13.27 -0.60
C LEU A 69 -5.25 -11.95 -0.34
N THR A 70 -6.59 -11.96 -0.39
CA THR A 70 -7.39 -10.77 -0.09
C THR A 70 -7.17 -10.30 1.34
N LEU A 71 -7.21 -11.21 2.31
CA LEU A 71 -6.98 -10.90 3.72
C LEU A 71 -5.57 -10.38 3.97
N GLU A 72 -4.56 -10.96 3.33
CA GLU A 72 -3.18 -10.49 3.39
C GLU A 72 -3.02 -9.07 2.82
N GLN A 73 -3.75 -8.71 1.75
CA GLN A 73 -3.73 -7.34 1.22
C GLN A 73 -4.44 -6.35 2.15
N ILE A 74 -5.59 -6.72 2.73
CA ILE A 74 -6.28 -5.89 3.73
C ILE A 74 -5.39 -5.66 4.95
N ASP A 75 -4.70 -6.71 5.42
CA ASP A 75 -3.76 -6.63 6.54
C ASP A 75 -2.60 -5.66 6.25
N VAL A 76 -1.96 -5.75 5.09
CA VAL A 76 -0.89 -4.82 4.69
C VAL A 76 -1.37 -3.37 4.65
N ILE A 77 -2.58 -3.12 4.13
CA ILE A 77 -3.15 -1.77 4.09
C ILE A 77 -3.35 -1.21 5.50
N LYS A 78 -3.86 -2.04 6.43
CA LYS A 78 -4.04 -1.63 7.83
C LYS A 78 -2.71 -1.32 8.49
N ARG A 79 -1.74 -2.25 8.39
CA ARG A 79 -0.40 -2.05 8.96
C ARG A 79 0.32 -0.85 8.34
N LEU A 80 0.10 -0.56 7.05
CA LEU A 80 0.67 0.63 6.40
C LEU A 80 0.18 1.91 7.09
N ALA A 81 -1.10 2.00 7.43
CA ALA A 81 -1.61 3.14 8.19
C ALA A 81 -1.07 3.15 9.64
N GLU A 82 -1.01 1.99 10.30
CA GLU A 82 -0.51 1.85 11.68
C GLU A 82 0.97 2.25 11.83
N MET A 83 1.82 1.99 10.84
CA MET A 83 3.22 2.41 10.83
C MET A 83 3.43 3.91 10.58
N HIS A 84 2.41 4.60 10.06
CA HIS A 84 2.48 6.01 9.70
C HIS A 84 1.33 6.84 10.31
N PRO A 85 1.11 6.77 11.65
CA PRO A 85 -0.06 7.37 12.29
C PRO A 85 -0.11 8.90 12.18
N ASP A 86 1.04 9.56 12.04
CA ASP A 86 1.11 11.02 11.84
C ASP A 86 0.70 11.47 10.43
N SER A 87 0.63 10.54 9.48
CA SER A 87 0.35 10.84 8.06
C SER A 87 -0.89 10.14 7.52
N LEU A 88 -1.25 8.99 8.09
CA LEU A 88 -2.32 8.13 7.59
C LEU A 88 -3.26 7.69 8.72
N ARG A 89 -4.53 7.55 8.38
CA ARG A 89 -5.56 6.91 9.20
C ARG A 89 -6.49 6.11 8.29
N ILE A 90 -6.96 4.95 8.76
CA ILE A 90 -8.01 4.21 8.06
C ILE A 90 -9.35 4.90 8.31
N ALA A 91 -10.08 5.20 7.22
CA ALA A 91 -11.45 5.65 7.27
C ALA A 91 -12.37 4.56 6.69
N THR A 92 -13.38 4.16 7.47
CA THR A 92 -14.40 3.17 7.07
C THR A 92 -15.78 3.80 6.85
N THR A 93 -15.91 5.11 7.08
CA THR A 93 -17.13 5.88 6.86
C THR A 93 -16.81 7.23 6.22
N VAL A 94 -17.82 7.88 5.64
CA VAL A 94 -17.66 9.20 4.98
C VAL A 94 -17.31 10.33 5.95
N LYS A 95 -17.70 10.21 7.22
CA LYS A 95 -17.41 11.23 8.23
C LYS A 95 -15.92 11.29 8.55
N GLY A 96 -15.19 10.19 8.30
CA GLY A 96 -13.95 9.92 9.03
C GLY A 96 -14.25 9.74 10.51
N GLU A 97 -13.36 9.07 11.23
CA GLU A 97 -13.38 9.17 12.69
C GLU A 97 -12.70 10.46 13.16
#